data_AF-A0A6J2WM26-F1
#
_entry.id   AF-A0A6J2WM26-F1
#
_cell.length_a   1.000
_cell.length_b   1.000
_cell.length_c   1.000
_cell.angle_alpha   90.00
_cell.angle_beta   90.00
_cell.angle_gamma   90.00
#
_symmetry.space_group_name_H-M   'P 1'
#
loop_
_entity.id
_entity.type
_entity.pdbx_description
1 polymer ?
#
loop_
_entity_poly.entity_id
_entity_poly.type
_entity_poly.pdbx_seq_one_letter_code
_entity_poly.pdbx_strand_id
1 'polypeptide(L)'
;MAVLILTTAFVAFFLSEGLVVKAEVATYIAAVYEHHVILNPEPRVPIEREAALVHMNKNLDVFEEQAASAAKQGAQIIVFPEDGIHGYNFTRISIVGYLETVPDPRVVTWSPCTESDRFPNTEVLQRLSCMALKNHLFLVANMPDRQDCDNLTDPHCPPDGRYQFNTDVVFSDNGTLIARYHKLNLFHEEEYDTPPECEHITFTTPFAGKFGVFTCFDILFYEPVMFLLKNTSVKQFVFPTAWMNKLPLLAAVQFQRSFSYATGITLLAANLQGNGRMTGSGIYTPWHAVYHHDKEGKSGKLLVSKVPVLDPPMMEDGEESYKLKLVPFSRLSRGVLSEPPTFISNMMNDNFTFVPLQGVEGNLKVCDGSLCCHLWFRRSGPEEELYALGAFQGLHAPLGTYYLEVCALVKCNGTKYGSCGVGTDHAQTVVDFRLQGTFSTQYIYPGVLGSEMTLDRPDESGWESKSEFYMTRKGMATGLVTAVLYGRVYEKDGYGKRCP
;
A
#
# COMPACT_ATOMS: atom_id res chain seq x y z
N MET A 1 -2.90 45.49 -83.84
CA MET A 1 -2.72 44.15 -83.23
C MET A 1 -1.39 44.15 -82.50
N ALA A 2 -1.40 44.21 -81.17
CA ALA A 2 -0.24 43.93 -80.34
C ALA A 2 -0.77 43.52 -78.95
N VAL A 3 -0.23 42.41 -78.48
CA VAL A 3 -0.74 41.54 -77.42
C VAL A 3 -0.31 42.07 -76.04
N LEU A 4 -1.24 42.12 -75.10
CA LEU A 4 -0.98 42.34 -73.67
C LEU A 4 -0.61 40.98 -73.04
N ILE A 5 0.61 40.86 -72.51
CA ILE A 5 1.04 39.71 -71.69
C ILE A 5 0.94 40.15 -70.22
N LEU A 6 -0.04 39.60 -69.50
CA LEU A 6 -0.10 39.65 -68.04
C LEU A 6 0.69 38.47 -67.47
N THR A 7 1.75 38.75 -66.71
CA THR A 7 2.48 37.75 -65.93
C THR A 7 1.80 37.55 -64.57
N THR A 8 1.26 36.35 -64.33
CA THR A 8 0.68 35.92 -63.05
C THR A 8 1.77 35.44 -62.10
N ALA A 9 1.86 36.04 -60.91
CA ALA A 9 2.68 35.56 -59.80
C ALA A 9 1.88 34.55 -58.96
N PHE A 10 2.39 33.33 -58.82
CA PHE A 10 1.88 32.32 -57.89
C PHE A 10 2.55 32.49 -56.53
N VAL A 11 1.77 32.80 -55.50
CA VAL A 11 2.20 32.75 -54.09
C VAL A 11 1.70 31.42 -53.52
N ALA A 12 2.62 30.51 -53.21
CA ALA A 12 2.32 29.25 -52.55
C ALA A 12 2.19 29.48 -51.03
N PHE A 13 0.98 29.30 -50.50
CA PHE A 13 0.74 29.21 -49.06
C PHE A 13 1.08 27.78 -48.60
N PHE A 14 2.16 27.62 -47.84
CA PHE A 14 2.41 26.39 -47.08
C PHE A 14 1.64 26.48 -45.76
N LEU A 15 0.56 25.70 -45.65
CA LEU A 15 -0.07 25.41 -44.36
C LEU A 15 0.76 24.32 -43.68
N SER A 16 1.56 24.71 -42.68
CA SER A 16 2.17 23.74 -41.77
C SER A 16 1.11 23.29 -40.75
N GLU A 17 0.50 22.14 -40.98
CA GLU A 17 -0.23 21.43 -39.94
C GLU A 17 0.79 20.97 -38.89
N GLY A 18 0.79 21.64 -37.74
CA GLY A 18 1.56 21.22 -36.58
C GLY A 18 1.04 19.88 -36.09
N LEU A 19 1.85 18.81 -36.23
CA LEU A 19 1.64 17.56 -35.53
C LEU A 19 1.74 17.83 -34.02
N VAL A 20 0.61 17.86 -33.33
CA VAL A 20 0.58 17.69 -31.87
C VAL A 20 0.88 16.20 -31.62
N VAL A 21 2.16 15.87 -31.46
CA VAL A 21 2.57 14.56 -30.96
C VAL A 21 2.12 14.48 -29.51
N LYS A 22 1.02 13.76 -29.25
CA LYS A 22 0.61 13.39 -27.91
C LYS A 22 1.74 12.55 -27.32
N ALA A 23 2.50 13.10 -26.37
CA ALA A 23 3.57 12.35 -25.71
C ALA A 23 2.95 11.10 -25.07
N GLU A 24 3.32 9.92 -25.56
CA GLU A 24 2.87 8.66 -25.01
C GLU A 24 3.54 8.48 -23.64
N VAL A 25 2.74 8.36 -22.58
CA VAL A 25 3.24 8.10 -21.23
C VAL A 25 3.97 6.76 -21.25
N ALA A 26 5.26 6.75 -20.88
CA ALA A 26 6.03 5.53 -20.78
C ALA A 26 5.34 4.53 -19.84
N THR A 27 5.37 3.24 -20.19
CA THR A 27 4.67 2.19 -19.43
C THR A 27 5.51 0.93 -19.35
N TYR A 28 5.30 0.14 -18.31
CA TYR A 28 5.88 -1.18 -18.11
C TYR A 28 4.79 -2.19 -17.72
N ILE A 29 5.08 -3.48 -17.76
CA ILE A 29 4.16 -4.52 -17.27
C ILE A 29 4.65 -5.02 -15.92
N ALA A 30 3.80 -4.93 -14.90
CA ALA A 30 4.09 -5.39 -13.55
C ALA A 30 3.24 -6.60 -13.19
N ALA A 31 3.77 -7.46 -12.34
CA ALA A 31 3.05 -8.56 -11.74
C ALA A 31 3.15 -8.52 -10.20
N VAL A 32 2.08 -8.92 -9.54
CA VAL A 32 2.08 -9.25 -8.11
C VAL A 32 1.41 -10.60 -7.93
N TYR A 33 1.90 -11.40 -7.01
CA TYR A 33 1.33 -12.71 -6.72
C TYR A 33 0.80 -12.77 -5.29
N GLU A 34 -0.51 -12.96 -5.16
CA GLU A 34 -1.14 -13.33 -3.89
C GLU A 34 -0.86 -14.81 -3.62
N HIS A 35 -0.10 -15.12 -2.56
CA HIS A 35 0.39 -16.49 -2.33
C HIS A 35 -0.39 -17.22 -1.24
N HIS A 36 -0.93 -18.39 -1.56
CA HIS A 36 -1.44 -19.31 -0.55
C HIS A 36 -0.27 -20.15 0.01
N VAL A 37 0.32 -19.62 1.08
CA VAL A 37 1.55 -20.17 1.67
C VAL A 37 1.34 -21.57 2.25
N ILE A 38 2.27 -22.47 1.92
CA ILE A 38 2.38 -23.76 2.58
C ILE A 38 3.12 -23.52 3.90
N LEU A 39 2.40 -23.65 5.01
CA LEU A 39 2.91 -23.37 6.36
C LEU A 39 3.60 -24.58 6.97
N ASN A 40 4.61 -24.31 7.79
CA ASN A 40 5.11 -25.28 8.75
C ASN A 40 4.02 -25.49 9.82
N PRO A 41 3.53 -26.73 10.06
CA PRO A 41 2.49 -26.96 11.07
C PRO A 41 2.96 -26.68 12.51
N GLU A 42 4.28 -26.73 12.76
CA GLU A 42 4.88 -26.54 14.08
C GLU A 42 6.00 -25.47 14.01
N PRO A 43 5.69 -24.20 13.70
CA PRO A 43 6.70 -23.16 13.43
C PRO A 43 7.54 -22.79 14.65
N ARG A 44 7.08 -23.12 15.86
CA ARG A 44 7.82 -22.91 17.11
C ARG A 44 8.72 -24.08 17.49
N VAL A 45 8.71 -25.19 16.74
CA VAL A 45 9.62 -26.32 16.94
C VAL A 45 10.82 -26.14 15.99
N PRO A 46 12.07 -26.05 16.52
CA PRO A 46 13.25 -25.97 15.67
C PRO A 46 13.39 -27.21 14.80
N ILE A 47 13.81 -26.99 13.54
CA ILE A 47 14.14 -28.05 12.60
C ILE A 47 15.51 -27.78 11.97
N GLU A 48 16.17 -28.85 11.53
CA GLU A 48 17.45 -28.75 10.82
C GLU A 48 17.31 -28.06 9.46
N ARG A 49 18.42 -27.49 8.97
CA ARG A 49 18.48 -26.73 7.71
C ARG A 49 17.94 -27.51 6.53
N GLU A 50 18.26 -28.80 6.41
CA GLU A 50 17.78 -29.64 5.31
C GLU A 50 16.25 -29.75 5.31
N ALA A 51 15.64 -29.88 6.48
CA ALA A 51 14.18 -29.94 6.61
C ALA A 51 13.53 -28.57 6.31
N ALA A 52 14.14 -27.48 6.75
CA ALA A 52 13.71 -26.13 6.42
C ALA A 52 13.79 -25.86 4.91
N LEU A 53 14.87 -26.30 4.23
CA LEU A 53 15.01 -26.21 2.79
C LEU A 53 13.93 -27.03 2.06
N VAL A 54 13.63 -28.25 2.50
CA VAL A 54 12.53 -29.04 1.93
C VAL A 54 11.18 -28.31 2.06
N HIS A 55 10.96 -27.62 3.18
CA HIS A 55 9.76 -26.82 3.37
C HIS A 55 9.72 -25.60 2.44
N MET A 56 10.77 -24.77 2.46
CA MET A 56 10.86 -23.55 1.64
C MET A 56 10.77 -23.86 0.14
N ASN A 57 11.35 -24.98 -0.30
CA ASN A 57 11.30 -25.39 -1.69
C ASN A 57 9.87 -25.64 -2.19
N LYS A 58 8.93 -26.08 -1.34
CA LYS A 58 7.52 -26.24 -1.76
C LYS A 58 6.88 -24.91 -2.13
N ASN A 59 7.20 -23.84 -1.40
CA ASN A 59 6.72 -22.50 -1.71
C ASN A 59 7.46 -21.91 -2.93
N LEU A 60 8.78 -22.14 -3.03
CA LEU A 60 9.59 -21.71 -4.17
C LEU A 60 9.18 -22.41 -5.49
N ASP A 61 8.67 -23.64 -5.44
CA ASP A 61 8.10 -24.33 -6.61
C ASP A 61 6.93 -23.51 -7.18
N VAL A 62 6.04 -22.99 -6.31
CA VAL A 62 4.94 -22.11 -6.71
C VAL A 62 5.48 -20.80 -7.27
N PHE A 63 6.48 -20.19 -6.64
CA PHE A 63 7.08 -18.94 -7.13
C PHE A 63 7.67 -19.10 -8.52
N GLU A 64 8.35 -20.21 -8.80
CA GLU A 64 8.94 -20.49 -10.10
C GLU A 64 7.86 -20.60 -11.20
N GLU A 65 6.74 -21.27 -10.91
CA GLU A 65 5.59 -21.35 -11.83
C GLU A 65 4.98 -19.97 -12.11
N GLN A 66 4.81 -19.15 -11.07
CA GLN A 66 4.20 -17.83 -11.21
C GLN A 66 5.13 -16.83 -11.89
N ALA A 67 6.44 -16.88 -11.63
CA ALA A 67 7.44 -16.08 -12.33
C ALA A 67 7.44 -16.40 -13.84
N ALA A 68 7.39 -17.69 -14.19
CA ALA A 68 7.28 -18.12 -15.59
C ALA A 68 5.94 -17.68 -16.22
N SER A 69 4.84 -17.75 -15.48
CA SER A 69 3.52 -17.29 -15.94
C SER A 69 3.46 -15.77 -16.16
N ALA A 70 4.09 -14.98 -15.27
CA ALA A 70 4.19 -13.54 -15.39
C ALA A 70 5.05 -13.13 -16.58
N ALA A 71 6.22 -13.76 -16.75
CA ALA A 71 7.11 -13.50 -17.88
C ALA A 71 6.46 -13.85 -19.23
N LYS A 72 5.68 -14.95 -19.32
CA LYS A 72 4.86 -15.28 -20.50
C LYS A 72 3.83 -14.20 -20.85
N GLN A 73 3.36 -13.46 -19.85
CA GLN A 73 2.44 -12.33 -20.01
C GLN A 73 3.17 -10.99 -20.23
N GLY A 74 4.50 -11.02 -20.39
CA GLY A 74 5.33 -9.86 -20.67
C GLY A 74 5.68 -9.01 -19.45
N ALA A 75 5.46 -9.51 -18.22
CA ALA A 75 5.86 -8.81 -17.01
C ALA A 75 7.37 -8.56 -17.01
N GLN A 76 7.76 -7.37 -16.53
CA GLN A 76 9.15 -6.95 -16.38
C GLN A 76 9.61 -6.99 -14.92
N ILE A 77 8.64 -6.98 -13.99
CA ILE A 77 8.86 -7.17 -12.56
C ILE A 77 7.74 -8.04 -11.95
N ILE A 78 8.07 -8.92 -11.01
CA ILE A 78 7.13 -9.63 -10.15
C ILE A 78 7.45 -9.39 -8.68
N VAL A 79 6.40 -9.18 -7.88
CA VAL A 79 6.50 -9.09 -6.40
C VAL A 79 5.82 -10.28 -5.76
N PHE A 80 6.54 -10.95 -4.86
CA PHE A 80 6.03 -11.99 -3.98
C PHE A 80 5.80 -11.46 -2.55
N PRO A 81 4.93 -12.12 -1.76
CA PRO A 81 4.56 -11.62 -0.43
C PRO A 81 5.66 -11.78 0.62
N GLU A 82 5.51 -10.98 1.68
CA GLU A 82 6.20 -11.18 2.96
C GLU A 82 5.87 -12.58 3.51
N ASP A 83 6.84 -13.23 4.14
CA ASP A 83 6.72 -14.58 4.71
C ASP A 83 6.29 -15.66 3.69
N GLY A 84 6.30 -15.35 2.39
CA GLY A 84 5.78 -16.25 1.36
C GLY A 84 6.60 -17.53 1.16
N ILE A 85 7.84 -17.56 1.63
CA ILE A 85 8.76 -18.71 1.49
C ILE A 85 8.65 -19.67 2.69
N HIS A 86 8.50 -19.14 3.92
CA HIS A 86 8.56 -19.94 5.16
C HIS A 86 7.32 -19.86 6.06
N GLY A 87 6.42 -18.91 5.84
CA GLY A 87 5.30 -18.64 6.75
C GLY A 87 5.72 -17.81 7.97
N TYR A 88 4.89 -17.79 9.00
CA TYR A 88 5.05 -16.89 10.16
C TYR A 88 4.91 -17.67 11.48
N ASN A 89 5.03 -16.96 12.60
CA ASN A 89 4.86 -17.47 13.98
C ASN A 89 6.03 -18.37 14.44
N PHE A 90 7.24 -18.01 14.02
CA PHE A 90 8.46 -18.62 14.51
C PHE A 90 8.90 -17.99 15.84
N THR A 91 9.88 -18.62 16.47
CA THR A 91 10.66 -18.04 17.57
C THR A 91 12.05 -17.71 17.03
N ARG A 92 12.82 -16.89 17.75
CA ARG A 92 14.23 -16.62 17.43
C ARG A 92 15.06 -17.89 17.21
N ILE A 93 14.76 -18.97 17.94
CA ILE A 93 15.48 -20.25 17.85
C ILE A 93 14.94 -21.11 16.70
N SER A 94 13.62 -21.19 16.53
CA SER A 94 13.01 -22.09 15.55
C SER A 94 13.11 -21.60 14.10
N ILE A 95 13.32 -20.30 13.88
CA ILE A 95 13.57 -19.76 12.53
C ILE A 95 14.98 -20.11 12.01
N VAL A 96 15.92 -20.54 12.86
CA VAL A 96 17.35 -20.61 12.51
C VAL A 96 17.63 -21.46 11.26
N GLY A 97 16.94 -22.59 11.09
CA GLY A 97 17.09 -23.44 9.91
C GLY A 97 16.67 -22.76 8.59
N TYR A 98 15.88 -21.69 8.65
CA TYR A 98 15.37 -20.98 7.48
C TYR A 98 16.27 -19.83 7.02
N LEU A 99 17.18 -19.36 7.88
CA LEU A 99 18.02 -18.19 7.62
C LEU A 99 19.08 -18.44 6.53
N GLU A 100 19.37 -17.41 5.75
CA GLU A 100 20.59 -17.29 4.93
C GLU A 100 21.27 -15.95 5.19
N THR A 101 22.56 -15.83 4.93
CA THR A 101 23.22 -14.51 4.95
C THR A 101 23.03 -13.84 3.60
N VAL A 102 22.31 -12.73 3.60
CA VAL A 102 22.11 -11.90 2.41
C VAL A 102 23.18 -10.80 2.40
N PRO A 103 24.14 -10.79 1.46
CA PRO A 103 25.18 -9.77 1.42
C PRO A 103 24.61 -8.40 1.04
N ASP A 104 25.28 -7.32 1.45
CA ASP A 104 24.91 -5.96 1.05
C ASP A 104 25.25 -5.72 -0.43
N PRO A 105 24.26 -5.51 -1.32
CA PRO A 105 24.50 -5.31 -2.75
C PRO A 105 25.23 -3.99 -3.08
N ARG A 106 25.32 -3.06 -2.12
CA ARG A 106 26.14 -1.83 -2.26
C ARG A 106 27.63 -2.11 -2.14
N VAL A 107 28.00 -3.21 -1.48
CA VAL A 107 29.39 -3.62 -1.24
C VAL A 107 29.77 -4.77 -2.17
N VAL A 108 28.83 -5.64 -2.49
CA VAL A 108 29.06 -6.88 -3.23
C VAL A 108 28.13 -6.97 -4.45
N THR A 109 28.70 -6.95 -5.65
CA THR A 109 27.97 -7.36 -6.87
C THR A 109 28.07 -8.88 -7.03
N TRP A 110 26.92 -9.56 -7.05
CA TRP A 110 26.84 -11.02 -7.10
C TRP A 110 25.53 -11.49 -7.74
N SER A 111 25.63 -12.47 -8.63
CA SER A 111 24.48 -13.25 -9.12
C SER A 111 24.57 -14.66 -8.53
N PRO A 112 23.73 -14.99 -7.53
CA PRO A 112 23.70 -16.33 -6.94
C PRO A 112 23.51 -17.46 -7.96
N CYS A 113 22.79 -17.20 -9.05
CA CYS A 113 22.59 -18.22 -10.09
C CYS A 113 23.84 -18.53 -10.89
N THR A 114 24.68 -17.54 -11.21
CA THR A 114 25.88 -17.73 -12.04
C THR A 114 27.14 -18.00 -11.22
N GLU A 115 27.14 -17.60 -9.95
CA GLU A 115 28.25 -17.75 -9.01
C GLU A 115 27.78 -18.45 -7.72
N SER A 116 27.19 -19.65 -7.84
CA SER A 116 26.57 -20.38 -6.73
C SER A 116 27.53 -20.72 -5.59
N ASP A 117 28.80 -20.97 -5.90
CA ASP A 117 29.78 -21.45 -4.93
C ASP A 117 30.49 -20.30 -4.19
N ARG A 118 30.13 -19.04 -4.48
CA ARG A 118 30.79 -17.85 -3.90
C ARG A 118 30.50 -17.69 -2.41
N PHE A 119 29.28 -18.02 -1.99
CA PHE A 119 28.85 -17.95 -0.59
C PHE A 119 28.14 -19.26 -0.21
N PRO A 120 28.51 -19.90 0.91
CA PRO A 120 27.88 -21.14 1.34
C PRO A 120 26.46 -20.90 1.88
N ASN A 121 25.62 -21.95 1.87
CA ASN A 121 24.27 -21.95 2.45
C ASN A 121 23.35 -20.85 1.87
N THR A 122 23.35 -20.72 0.55
CA THR A 122 22.58 -19.70 -0.19
C THR A 122 21.55 -20.30 -1.15
N GLU A 123 21.02 -21.48 -0.84
CA GLU A 123 20.15 -22.24 -1.74
C GLU A 123 18.88 -21.48 -2.16
N VAL A 124 18.27 -20.73 -1.24
CA VAL A 124 17.08 -19.90 -1.49
C VAL A 124 17.45 -18.71 -2.37
N LEU A 125 18.52 -17.97 -2.04
CA LEU A 125 19.03 -16.87 -2.87
C LEU A 125 19.39 -17.34 -4.28
N GLN A 126 20.05 -18.51 -4.41
CA GLN A 126 20.37 -19.14 -5.69
C GLN A 126 19.11 -19.40 -6.50
N ARG A 127 18.09 -19.99 -5.88
CA ARG A 127 16.85 -20.33 -6.58
C ARG A 127 16.11 -19.09 -7.06
N LEU A 128 15.97 -18.06 -6.22
CA LEU A 128 15.34 -16.78 -6.58
C LEU A 128 16.11 -16.06 -7.70
N SER A 129 17.44 -16.01 -7.61
CA SER A 129 18.31 -15.46 -8.66
C SER A 129 18.14 -16.20 -9.99
N CYS A 130 18.08 -17.53 -9.96
CA CYS A 130 17.87 -18.33 -11.17
C CYS A 130 16.47 -18.15 -11.76
N MET A 131 15.44 -17.99 -10.92
CA MET A 131 14.09 -17.65 -11.39
C MET A 131 14.09 -16.32 -12.15
N ALA A 132 14.77 -15.29 -11.63
CA ALA A 132 14.90 -13.98 -12.28
C ALA A 132 15.63 -14.08 -13.62
N LEU A 133 16.82 -14.69 -13.62
CA LEU A 133 17.67 -14.86 -14.82
C LEU A 133 16.96 -15.66 -15.93
N LYS A 134 16.36 -16.81 -15.58
CA LYS A 134 15.70 -17.72 -16.54
C LYS A 134 14.50 -17.08 -17.23
N ASN A 135 13.82 -16.16 -16.54
CA ASN A 135 12.60 -15.52 -17.02
C ASN A 135 12.82 -14.09 -17.52
N HIS A 136 14.06 -13.57 -17.47
CA HIS A 136 14.40 -12.18 -17.82
C HIS A 136 13.50 -11.16 -17.10
N LEU A 137 13.34 -11.36 -15.79
CA LEU A 137 12.35 -10.68 -14.97
C LEU A 137 13.00 -10.14 -13.70
N PHE A 138 12.69 -8.89 -13.32
CA PHE A 138 13.04 -8.41 -11.98
C PHE A 138 12.17 -9.13 -10.95
N LEU A 139 12.79 -9.71 -9.93
CA LEU A 139 12.09 -10.53 -8.94
C LEU A 139 12.27 -9.94 -7.55
N VAL A 140 11.16 -9.67 -6.88
CA VAL A 140 11.12 -9.24 -5.48
C VAL A 140 10.54 -10.35 -4.63
N ALA A 141 11.25 -10.72 -3.58
CA ALA A 141 10.80 -11.71 -2.61
C ALA A 141 11.20 -11.29 -1.20
N ASN A 142 10.58 -11.92 -0.21
CA ASN A 142 10.88 -11.73 1.20
C ASN A 142 11.39 -13.04 1.81
N MET A 143 12.44 -12.96 2.62
CA MET A 143 13.09 -14.10 3.26
C MET A 143 13.78 -13.70 4.58
N PRO A 144 14.19 -14.66 5.41
CA PRO A 144 14.77 -14.38 6.71
C PRO A 144 16.30 -14.31 6.56
N ASP A 145 16.90 -13.18 6.93
CA ASP A 145 18.34 -12.93 6.82
C ASP A 145 19.04 -13.15 8.16
N ARG A 146 20.27 -13.65 8.10
CA ARG A 146 21.21 -13.76 9.22
C ARG A 146 22.45 -12.91 8.96
N GLN A 147 22.75 -12.03 9.91
CA GLN A 147 24.00 -11.27 9.95
C GLN A 147 24.76 -11.61 11.24
N ASP A 148 25.86 -12.35 11.12
CA ASP A 148 26.71 -12.67 12.28
C ASP A 148 27.37 -11.42 12.84
N CYS A 149 27.48 -11.34 14.17
CA CYS A 149 28.09 -10.21 14.86
C CYS A 149 28.91 -10.70 16.06
N ASP A 150 29.87 -9.87 16.50
CA ASP A 150 30.70 -10.16 17.67
C ASP A 150 30.45 -9.12 18.76
N ASN A 151 29.97 -9.59 19.92
CA ASN A 151 29.70 -8.78 21.12
C ASN A 151 30.92 -7.98 21.61
N LEU A 152 32.14 -8.37 21.23
CA LEU A 152 33.36 -7.61 21.55
C LEU A 152 33.52 -6.35 20.70
N THR A 153 32.93 -6.34 19.50
CA THR A 153 33.06 -5.24 18.52
C THR A 153 31.77 -4.48 18.30
N ASP A 154 30.63 -5.13 18.53
CA ASP A 154 29.30 -4.58 18.34
C ASP A 154 28.52 -4.66 19.66
N PRO A 155 28.30 -3.52 20.35
CA PRO A 155 27.60 -3.49 21.63
C PRO A 155 26.09 -3.79 21.51
N HIS A 156 25.53 -3.77 20.30
CA HIS A 156 24.12 -4.08 20.05
C HIS A 156 23.92 -5.52 19.57
N CYS A 157 25.00 -6.28 19.37
CA CYS A 157 24.92 -7.66 18.91
C CYS A 157 24.07 -8.51 19.88
N PRO A 158 23.08 -9.25 19.39
CA PRO A 158 22.25 -10.09 20.24
C PRO A 158 23.08 -11.14 20.99
N PRO A 159 22.64 -11.61 22.18
CA PRO A 159 23.40 -12.56 22.99
C PRO A 159 23.75 -13.87 22.30
N ASP A 160 23.01 -14.24 21.25
CA ASP A 160 23.24 -15.43 20.43
C ASP A 160 24.12 -15.21 19.19
N GLY A 161 24.83 -14.06 19.15
CA GLY A 161 25.94 -13.79 18.22
C GLY A 161 25.53 -13.51 16.78
N ARG A 162 24.26 -13.19 16.54
CA ARG A 162 23.74 -12.86 15.21
C ARG A 162 22.53 -11.95 15.31
N TYR A 163 22.36 -11.10 14.31
CA TYR A 163 21.08 -10.53 13.98
C TYR A 163 20.26 -11.44 13.08
N GLN A 164 18.95 -11.35 13.20
CA GLN A 164 17.97 -12.02 12.33
C GLN A 164 16.99 -10.97 11.80
N PHE A 165 16.79 -10.87 10.49
CA PHE A 165 15.95 -9.82 9.91
C PHE A 165 14.88 -10.37 8.97
N ASN A 166 13.68 -9.81 9.04
CA ASN A 166 12.70 -9.90 7.96
C ASN A 166 13.25 -9.08 6.78
N THR A 167 13.46 -9.72 5.62
CA THR A 167 14.30 -9.15 4.57
C THR A 167 13.68 -9.25 3.18
N ASP A 168 13.44 -8.11 2.56
CA ASP A 168 13.13 -8.04 1.14
C ASP A 168 14.42 -8.08 0.33
N VAL A 169 14.45 -8.95 -0.69
CA VAL A 169 15.53 -9.08 -1.66
C VAL A 169 15.01 -8.83 -3.06
N VAL A 170 15.82 -8.13 -3.87
CA VAL A 170 15.49 -7.82 -5.27
C VAL A 170 16.58 -8.33 -6.19
N PHE A 171 16.19 -9.10 -7.18
CA PHE A 171 17.06 -9.57 -8.26
C PHE A 171 16.73 -8.86 -9.57
N SER A 172 17.76 -8.44 -10.32
CA SER A 172 17.61 -7.99 -11.70
C SER A 172 17.30 -9.16 -12.65
N ASP A 173 16.94 -8.83 -13.89
CA ASP A 173 16.65 -9.77 -14.98
C ASP A 173 17.82 -10.69 -15.40
N ASN A 174 19.03 -10.43 -14.90
CA ASN A 174 20.21 -11.29 -15.05
C ASN A 174 20.55 -12.08 -13.77
N GLY A 175 19.67 -12.06 -12.75
CA GLY A 175 19.85 -12.76 -11.49
C GLY A 175 20.79 -12.08 -10.49
N THR A 176 21.32 -10.88 -10.76
CA THR A 176 22.14 -10.15 -9.78
C THR A 176 21.28 -9.64 -8.62
N LEU A 177 21.75 -9.81 -7.38
CA LEU A 177 21.13 -9.18 -6.19
C LEU A 177 21.39 -7.67 -6.23
N ILE A 178 20.34 -6.86 -6.32
CA ILE A 178 20.42 -5.40 -6.52
C ILE A 178 19.83 -4.57 -5.38
N ALA A 179 19.05 -5.18 -4.49
CA ALA A 179 18.61 -4.56 -3.24
C ALA A 179 18.40 -5.62 -2.15
N ARG A 180 18.67 -5.19 -0.91
CA ARG A 180 18.36 -5.87 0.34
C ARG A 180 17.77 -4.82 1.27
N TYR A 181 16.60 -5.07 1.83
CA TYR A 181 15.95 -4.20 2.80
C TYR A 181 15.53 -5.01 4.03
N HIS A 182 15.97 -4.58 5.21
CA HIS A 182 15.53 -5.14 6.48
C HIS A 182 14.32 -4.36 7.01
N LYS A 183 13.22 -5.07 7.27
CA LYS A 183 11.96 -4.48 7.77
C LYS A 183 12.21 -3.71 9.05
N LEU A 184 11.79 -2.44 9.07
CA LEU A 184 12.05 -1.53 10.19
C LEU A 184 10.96 -1.62 11.26
N ASN A 185 9.69 -1.71 10.85
CA ASN A 185 8.57 -1.70 11.78
C ASN A 185 7.99 -3.10 11.92
N LEU A 186 8.51 -3.85 12.91
CA LEU A 186 8.04 -5.21 13.19
C LEU A 186 6.60 -5.23 13.75
N PHE A 187 5.85 -6.27 13.39
CA PHE A 187 4.48 -6.53 13.83
C PHE A 187 4.42 -7.78 14.73
N HIS A 188 5.00 -7.68 15.93
CA HIS A 188 5.09 -8.81 16.88
C HIS A 188 5.88 -10.02 16.35
N GLU A 189 6.88 -9.79 15.52
CA GLU A 189 7.80 -10.81 14.99
C GLU A 189 8.95 -11.04 15.98
N GLU A 190 8.74 -11.93 16.96
CA GLU A 190 9.72 -12.26 18.01
C GLU A 190 10.99 -12.95 17.47
N GLU A 191 10.93 -13.45 16.24
CA GLU A 191 12.03 -14.09 15.54
C GLU A 191 13.03 -13.09 14.94
N TYR A 192 12.66 -11.81 14.80
CA TYR A 192 13.47 -10.80 14.13
C TYR A 192 13.91 -9.66 15.06
N ASP A 193 15.08 -9.12 14.74
CA ASP A 193 15.63 -7.90 15.28
C ASP A 193 15.16 -6.70 14.46
N THR A 194 15.09 -5.53 15.08
CA THR A 194 14.96 -4.26 14.36
C THR A 194 16.37 -3.81 13.92
N PRO A 195 16.57 -3.39 12.66
CA PRO A 195 17.86 -2.91 12.18
C PRO A 195 18.40 -1.76 13.06
N PRO A 196 19.71 -1.72 13.35
CA PRO A 196 20.30 -0.66 14.18
C PRO A 196 20.32 0.71 13.48
N GLU A 197 20.13 0.76 12.17
CA GLU A 197 20.04 1.99 11.39
C GLU A 197 18.81 1.93 10.46
N CYS A 198 18.24 3.10 10.12
CA CYS A 198 17.21 3.12 9.07
C CYS A 198 17.82 2.80 7.72
N GLU A 199 17.26 1.80 7.06
CA GLU A 199 17.60 1.49 5.68
C GLU A 199 16.62 2.19 4.71
N HIS A 200 17.13 3.12 3.89
CA HIS A 200 16.39 3.78 2.82
C HIS A 200 16.73 3.16 1.46
N ILE A 201 16.17 1.98 1.20
CA ILE A 201 16.59 1.14 0.08
C ILE A 201 15.82 1.50 -1.19
N THR A 202 16.58 1.66 -2.28
CA THR A 202 16.05 1.87 -3.62
C THR A 202 16.85 1.06 -4.64
N PHE A 203 16.22 0.70 -5.76
CA PHE A 203 16.89 0.09 -6.90
C PHE A 203 16.41 0.72 -8.21
N THR A 204 17.22 0.64 -9.26
CA THR A 204 16.92 1.23 -10.57
C THR A 204 16.62 0.15 -11.59
N THR A 205 15.64 0.42 -12.45
CA THR A 205 15.21 -0.46 -13.54
C THR A 205 15.36 0.27 -14.88
N PRO A 206 15.58 -0.45 -15.99
CA PRO A 206 15.65 0.16 -17.32
C PRO A 206 14.28 0.58 -17.87
N PHE A 207 13.17 0.18 -17.23
CA PHE A 207 11.81 0.36 -17.76
C PHE A 207 10.93 1.31 -16.96
N ALA A 208 11.23 1.57 -15.70
CA ALA A 208 10.41 2.46 -14.86
C ALA A 208 11.22 3.33 -13.91
N GLY A 209 12.55 3.42 -14.08
CA GLY A 209 13.38 4.26 -13.23
C GLY A 209 13.55 3.64 -11.83
N LYS A 210 13.42 4.46 -10.79
CA LYS A 210 13.79 4.09 -9.42
C LYS A 210 12.59 3.63 -8.60
N PHE A 211 12.71 2.43 -8.03
CA PHE A 211 11.77 1.87 -7.07
C PHE A 211 12.28 2.00 -5.64
N GLY A 212 11.37 2.19 -4.70
CA GLY A 212 11.61 2.01 -3.27
C GLY A 212 11.11 0.65 -2.79
N VAL A 213 11.67 0.19 -1.68
CA VAL A 213 11.32 -1.09 -1.03
C VAL A 213 10.89 -0.80 0.41
N PHE A 214 9.77 -1.37 0.84
CA PHE A 214 9.36 -1.42 2.24
C PHE A 214 8.37 -2.57 2.44
N THR A 215 8.18 -3.01 3.69
CA THR A 215 7.47 -4.26 3.97
C THR A 215 6.30 -4.02 4.91
N CYS A 216 5.11 -4.46 4.51
CA CYS A 216 3.92 -4.60 5.36
C CYS A 216 3.64 -3.40 6.30
N PHE A 217 3.91 -3.57 7.60
CA PHE A 217 3.56 -2.63 8.64
C PHE A 217 4.29 -1.28 8.52
N ASP A 218 5.40 -1.21 7.77
CA ASP A 218 6.14 0.02 7.47
C ASP A 218 5.26 1.12 6.86
N ILE A 219 4.22 0.76 6.09
CA ILE A 219 3.31 1.71 5.44
C ILE A 219 2.61 2.66 6.41
N LEU A 220 2.52 2.30 7.70
CA LEU A 220 1.89 3.10 8.75
C LEU A 220 2.86 4.07 9.44
N PHE A 221 4.15 4.07 9.09
CA PHE A 221 5.20 4.84 9.75
C PHE A 221 5.89 5.82 8.80
N TYR A 222 6.61 6.78 9.37
CA TYR A 222 7.35 7.78 8.59
C TYR A 222 8.58 7.15 7.94
N GLU A 223 9.35 6.38 8.71
CA GLU A 223 10.52 5.66 8.22
C GLU A 223 10.14 4.23 7.82
N PRO A 224 10.62 3.73 6.66
CA PRO A 224 11.40 4.43 5.63
C PRO A 224 10.52 5.18 4.60
N VAL A 225 9.21 4.95 4.61
CA VAL A 225 8.32 5.20 3.47
C VAL A 225 8.18 6.69 3.12
N MET A 226 7.83 7.51 4.10
CA MET A 226 7.66 8.95 3.89
C MET A 226 8.99 9.66 3.67
N PHE A 227 10.08 9.15 4.26
CA PHE A 227 11.42 9.63 3.96
C PHE A 227 11.77 9.41 2.49
N LEU A 228 11.57 8.19 1.98
CA LEU A 228 11.81 7.86 0.57
C LEU A 228 10.97 8.77 -0.35
N LEU A 229 9.69 8.97 -0.05
CA LEU A 229 8.80 9.83 -0.85
C LEU A 229 9.24 11.30 -0.91
N LYS A 230 9.84 11.82 0.16
CA LYS A 230 10.20 13.24 0.29
C LYS A 230 11.63 13.55 -0.13
N ASN A 231 12.55 12.65 0.17
CA ASN A 231 13.98 12.87 0.01
C ASN A 231 14.57 12.13 -1.20
N THR A 232 13.76 11.33 -1.90
CA THR A 232 14.15 10.65 -3.13
C THR A 232 13.14 10.94 -4.24
N SER A 233 13.57 10.75 -5.49
CA SER A 233 12.71 10.88 -6.68
C SER A 233 11.85 9.63 -6.94
N VAL A 234 11.69 8.73 -5.96
CA VAL A 234 10.94 7.48 -6.11
C VAL A 234 9.44 7.75 -6.19
N LYS A 235 8.79 7.15 -7.18
CA LYS A 235 7.34 7.17 -7.36
C LYS A 235 6.73 5.80 -7.58
N GLN A 236 7.54 4.75 -7.55
CA GLN A 236 7.06 3.38 -7.61
C GLN A 236 7.66 2.59 -6.46
N PHE A 237 6.85 1.74 -5.83
CA PHE A 237 7.27 0.96 -4.68
C PHE A 237 6.85 -0.49 -4.85
N VAL A 238 7.73 -1.40 -4.43
CA VAL A 238 7.42 -2.81 -4.26
C VAL A 238 7.13 -3.05 -2.78
N PHE A 239 6.05 -3.80 -2.52
CA PHE A 239 5.49 -3.94 -1.18
C PHE A 239 5.07 -5.39 -0.92
N PRO A 240 6.04 -6.26 -0.54
CA PRO A 240 5.74 -7.55 0.07
C PRO A 240 4.98 -7.34 1.40
N THR A 241 3.92 -8.11 1.62
CA THR A 241 3.14 -8.00 2.86
C THR A 241 2.44 -9.29 3.25
N ALA A 242 2.28 -9.52 4.56
CA ALA A 242 1.42 -10.53 5.17
C ALA A 242 0.31 -9.81 5.95
N TRP A 243 -0.46 -8.97 5.26
CA TRP A 243 -1.42 -8.06 5.87
C TRP A 243 -2.68 -8.77 6.35
N MET A 244 -2.99 -8.63 7.63
CA MET A 244 -4.27 -9.05 8.19
C MET A 244 -5.33 -7.95 8.08
N ASN A 245 -6.39 -8.22 7.33
CA ASN A 245 -7.50 -7.29 7.15
C ASN A 245 -8.16 -6.94 8.48
N LYS A 246 -8.29 -5.64 8.73
CA LYS A 246 -8.95 -5.08 9.89
C LYS A 246 -9.93 -3.99 9.47
N LEU A 247 -11.15 -4.41 9.14
CA LEU A 247 -12.25 -3.50 8.79
C LEU A 247 -12.70 -2.68 10.01
N PRO A 248 -13.18 -1.44 9.81
CA PRO A 248 -13.42 -0.80 8.51
C PRO A 248 -12.31 0.15 8.03
N LEU A 249 -11.13 0.18 8.68
CA LEU A 249 -10.12 1.22 8.36
C LEU A 249 -8.89 0.68 7.64
N LEU A 250 -8.52 -0.57 7.91
CA LEU A 250 -7.22 -1.16 7.56
C LEU A 250 -7.40 -2.51 6.85
N ALA A 251 -8.35 -2.61 5.91
CA ALA A 251 -8.27 -3.68 4.93
C ALA A 251 -7.11 -3.41 3.95
N ALA A 252 -6.39 -4.45 3.55
CA ALA A 252 -5.21 -4.38 2.69
C ALA A 252 -5.49 -3.56 1.43
N VAL A 253 -6.45 -4.02 0.61
CA VAL A 253 -6.83 -3.35 -0.65
C VAL A 253 -7.29 -1.91 -0.44
N GLN A 254 -7.99 -1.63 0.67
CA GLN A 254 -8.52 -0.30 0.99
C GLN A 254 -7.40 0.67 1.34
N PHE A 255 -6.56 0.31 2.31
CA PHE A 255 -5.54 1.20 2.84
C PHE A 255 -4.40 1.40 1.84
N GLN A 256 -3.94 0.33 1.19
CA GLN A 256 -2.88 0.39 0.17
C GLN A 256 -3.30 1.25 -1.03
N ARG A 257 -4.58 1.15 -1.47
CA ARG A 257 -5.13 2.01 -2.52
C ARG A 257 -5.17 3.48 -2.10
N SER A 258 -5.67 3.74 -0.89
CA SER A 258 -5.74 5.08 -0.29
C SER A 258 -4.35 5.72 -0.19
N PHE A 259 -3.36 4.96 0.26
CA PHE A 259 -1.98 5.38 0.34
C PHE A 259 -1.40 5.76 -1.02
N SER A 260 -1.58 4.91 -2.05
CA SER A 260 -1.16 5.18 -3.43
C SER A 260 -1.82 6.44 -4.01
N TYR A 261 -3.13 6.61 -3.78
CA TYR A 261 -3.88 7.81 -4.20
C TYR A 261 -3.32 9.08 -3.56
N ALA A 262 -3.16 9.09 -2.23
CA ALA A 262 -2.79 10.27 -1.46
C ALA A 262 -1.34 10.72 -1.72
N THR A 263 -0.43 9.78 -1.89
CA THR A 263 1.01 10.05 -2.05
C THR A 263 1.44 10.19 -3.51
N GLY A 264 0.55 9.92 -4.46
CA GLY A 264 0.83 10.05 -5.88
C GLY A 264 1.85 9.02 -6.38
N ILE A 265 1.82 7.79 -5.86
CA ILE A 265 2.75 6.71 -6.23
C ILE A 265 2.05 5.52 -6.88
N THR A 266 2.87 4.72 -7.57
CA THR A 266 2.57 3.34 -7.90
C THR A 266 3.00 2.43 -6.74
N LEU A 267 2.14 1.51 -6.31
CA LEU A 267 2.41 0.52 -5.28
C LEU A 267 2.09 -0.89 -5.82
N LEU A 268 3.11 -1.75 -5.87
CA LEU A 268 3.00 -3.16 -6.25
C LEU A 268 2.91 -4.00 -4.97
N ALA A 269 1.69 -4.27 -4.52
CA ALA A 269 1.42 -4.95 -3.25
C ALA A 269 1.12 -6.44 -3.47
N ALA A 270 1.96 -7.30 -2.91
CA ALA A 270 1.79 -8.75 -2.93
C ALA A 270 1.52 -9.26 -1.51
N ASN A 271 0.32 -9.81 -1.29
CA ASN A 271 -0.12 -10.28 0.02
C ASN A 271 -0.17 -11.80 0.12
N LEU A 272 -0.15 -12.33 1.34
CA LEU A 272 -0.52 -13.72 1.58
C LEU A 272 -2.03 -13.93 1.42
N GLN A 273 -2.38 -15.14 1.01
CA GLN A 273 -3.71 -15.74 1.09
C GLN A 273 -3.71 -16.74 2.25
N GLY A 274 -4.41 -16.45 3.34
CA GLY A 274 -4.41 -17.33 4.50
C GLY A 274 -5.34 -16.92 5.64
N ASN A 275 -5.76 -17.91 6.43
CA ASN A 275 -6.46 -17.74 7.71
C ASN A 275 -7.76 -16.90 7.67
N GLY A 276 -8.40 -16.76 6.50
CA GLY A 276 -9.63 -15.99 6.30
C GLY A 276 -9.51 -14.49 6.61
N ARG A 277 -8.29 -13.99 6.82
CA ARG A 277 -7.98 -12.59 7.19
C ARG A 277 -6.85 -11.99 6.37
N MET A 278 -5.92 -12.81 5.86
CA MET A 278 -4.88 -12.37 4.93
C MET A 278 -5.36 -12.67 3.52
N THR A 279 -5.74 -11.61 2.81
CA THR A 279 -6.06 -11.58 1.39
C THR A 279 -6.16 -10.11 1.00
N GLY A 280 -5.81 -9.77 -0.23
CA GLY A 280 -5.80 -8.39 -0.68
C GLY A 280 -4.46 -8.00 -1.28
N SER A 281 -4.29 -8.32 -2.55
CA SER A 281 -3.12 -7.94 -3.36
C SER A 281 -3.53 -7.02 -4.49
N GLY A 282 -2.61 -6.18 -4.97
CA GLY A 282 -2.95 -5.29 -6.07
C GLY A 282 -1.80 -4.47 -6.62
N ILE A 283 -2.07 -3.92 -7.80
CA ILE A 283 -1.25 -2.96 -8.52
C ILE A 283 -2.03 -1.64 -8.48
N TYR A 284 -1.57 -0.72 -7.65
CA TYR A 284 -2.24 0.55 -7.41
C TYR A 284 -1.44 1.69 -8.02
N THR A 285 -2.09 2.51 -8.85
CA THR A 285 -1.58 3.82 -9.27
C THR A 285 -2.47 4.90 -8.65
N PRO A 286 -2.13 6.19 -8.71
CA PRO A 286 -2.97 7.21 -8.08
C PRO A 286 -4.39 7.25 -8.67
N TRP A 287 -4.58 6.85 -9.93
CA TRP A 287 -5.89 6.87 -10.60
C TRP A 287 -6.52 5.50 -10.81
N HIS A 288 -5.75 4.42 -10.89
CA HIS A 288 -6.25 3.10 -11.27
C HIS A 288 -5.81 2.02 -10.28
N ALA A 289 -6.55 0.92 -10.23
CA ALA A 289 -6.26 -0.23 -9.39
C ALA A 289 -6.66 -1.51 -10.09
N VAL A 290 -5.74 -2.48 -10.12
CA VAL A 290 -6.05 -3.89 -10.40
C VAL A 290 -5.78 -4.64 -9.12
N TYR A 291 -6.78 -5.35 -8.59
CA TYR A 291 -6.66 -5.97 -7.27
C TYR A 291 -7.39 -7.30 -7.22
N HIS A 292 -7.05 -8.08 -6.21
CA HIS A 292 -7.70 -9.32 -5.83
C HIS A 292 -7.98 -9.30 -4.34
N HIS A 293 -9.14 -9.80 -3.95
CA HIS A 293 -9.50 -10.06 -2.57
C HIS A 293 -10.46 -11.25 -2.56
N ASP A 294 -10.10 -12.31 -1.86
CA ASP A 294 -10.90 -13.51 -1.74
C ASP A 294 -10.85 -14.06 -0.33
N LYS A 295 -11.95 -13.90 0.42
CA LYS A 295 -12.05 -14.36 1.81
C LYS A 295 -12.26 -15.87 1.91
N GLU A 296 -12.87 -16.47 0.90
CA GLU A 296 -13.20 -17.90 0.85
C GLU A 296 -12.14 -18.71 0.10
N GLY A 297 -11.28 -18.03 -0.64
CA GLY A 297 -10.26 -18.56 -1.53
C GLY A 297 -9.26 -19.48 -0.84
N LYS A 298 -9.01 -20.61 -1.49
CA LYS A 298 -7.98 -21.59 -1.09
C LYS A 298 -6.79 -21.63 -2.06
N SER A 299 -6.73 -20.68 -3.00
CA SER A 299 -5.73 -20.63 -4.06
C SER A 299 -5.12 -19.24 -4.18
N GLY A 300 -3.84 -19.18 -4.55
CA GLY A 300 -3.18 -17.92 -4.88
C GLY A 300 -3.70 -17.28 -6.16
N LYS A 301 -3.33 -16.02 -6.38
CA LYS A 301 -3.73 -15.23 -7.55
C LYS A 301 -2.58 -14.42 -8.12
N LEU A 302 -2.25 -14.68 -9.39
CA LEU A 302 -1.37 -13.81 -10.17
C LEU A 302 -2.18 -12.66 -10.78
N LEU A 303 -1.72 -11.44 -10.55
CA LEU A 303 -2.21 -10.23 -11.20
C LEU A 303 -1.10 -9.68 -12.09
N VAL A 304 -1.42 -9.41 -13.36
CA VAL A 304 -0.51 -8.79 -14.33
C VAL A 304 -1.21 -7.58 -14.94
N SER A 305 -0.54 -6.44 -14.96
CA SER A 305 -1.13 -5.20 -15.49
C SER A 305 -0.09 -4.29 -16.14
N LYS A 306 -0.53 -3.51 -17.13
CA LYS A 306 0.25 -2.44 -17.73
C LYS A 306 0.18 -1.20 -16.83
N VAL A 307 1.33 -0.69 -16.45
CA VAL A 307 1.49 0.37 -15.44
C VAL A 307 2.21 1.57 -16.06
N PRO A 308 1.71 2.80 -15.86
CA PRO A 308 2.43 4.00 -16.27
C PRO A 308 3.67 4.21 -15.40
N VAL A 309 4.77 4.63 -16.04
CA VAL A 309 5.95 5.09 -15.34
C VAL A 309 5.64 6.48 -14.80
N LEU A 310 5.64 6.58 -13.48
CA LEU A 310 5.54 7.87 -12.80
C LEU A 310 6.95 8.43 -12.69
N ASP A 311 7.52 8.88 -13.79
CA ASP A 311 8.74 9.68 -13.71
C ASP A 311 8.39 11.03 -13.08
N PRO A 312 9.35 11.73 -12.45
CA PRO A 312 9.25 13.17 -12.33
C PRO A 312 9.59 13.78 -13.70
N PRO A 313 8.62 14.23 -14.52
CA PRO A 313 8.97 15.26 -15.47
C PRO A 313 9.12 16.57 -14.70
N MET A 314 9.88 17.48 -15.29
CA MET A 314 9.74 18.92 -15.10
C MET A 314 8.24 19.32 -15.04
N MET A 315 7.63 19.30 -13.87
CA MET A 315 6.47 20.11 -13.53
C MET A 315 6.98 21.35 -12.81
N GLU A 316 7.84 22.11 -13.51
CA GLU A 316 7.81 23.55 -13.38
C GLU A 316 6.81 24.06 -14.42
N ASP A 317 5.91 24.92 -13.95
CA ASP A 317 4.90 25.68 -14.69
C ASP A 317 3.85 24.89 -15.48
N GLY A 318 2.79 24.58 -14.73
CA GLY A 318 1.48 24.22 -15.26
C GLY A 318 0.40 24.52 -14.23
N GLU A 319 0.36 25.76 -13.74
CA GLU A 319 -0.75 26.30 -12.97
C GLU A 319 -1.98 26.40 -13.89
N GLU A 320 -2.64 25.27 -14.17
CA GLU A 320 -4.03 25.27 -14.60
C GLU A 320 -4.82 24.33 -13.69
N SER A 321 -5.16 24.86 -12.52
CA SER A 321 -6.31 24.34 -11.78
C SER A 321 -7.53 24.51 -12.69
N TYR A 322 -7.96 23.45 -13.37
CA TYR A 322 -9.33 23.35 -13.84
C TYR A 322 -10.20 23.32 -12.58
N LYS A 323 -10.52 24.52 -12.06
CA LYS A 323 -11.61 24.72 -11.11
C LYS A 323 -12.89 24.36 -11.84
N LEU A 324 -13.22 23.07 -11.84
CA LEU A 324 -14.57 22.63 -12.13
C LEU A 324 -15.47 23.36 -11.13
N LYS A 325 -16.35 24.20 -11.67
CA LYS A 325 -17.34 24.94 -10.89
C LYS A 325 -18.16 23.90 -10.12
N LEU A 326 -17.92 23.84 -8.81
CA LEU A 326 -18.79 23.21 -7.82
C LEU A 326 -20.24 23.44 -8.22
N VAL A 327 -20.97 22.37 -8.54
CA VAL A 327 -22.42 22.41 -8.31
C VAL A 327 -22.53 22.28 -6.79
N PRO A 328 -22.93 23.34 -6.07
CA PRO A 328 -23.00 23.27 -4.62
C PRO A 328 -23.92 22.10 -4.26
N PHE A 329 -23.51 21.28 -3.30
CA PHE A 329 -24.53 20.75 -2.39
C PHE A 329 -25.24 22.01 -1.89
N SER A 330 -26.48 22.21 -2.33
CA SER A 330 -27.28 23.38 -2.03
C SER A 330 -27.17 23.65 -0.53
N ARG A 331 -26.70 24.85 -0.16
CA ARG A 331 -26.73 25.34 1.22
C ARG A 331 -28.20 25.47 1.64
N LEU A 332 -28.80 24.36 2.03
CA LEU A 332 -30.19 24.32 2.48
C LEU A 332 -30.22 24.34 4.01
N SER A 333 -30.66 25.51 4.49
CA SER A 333 -31.34 25.78 5.76
C SER A 333 -30.70 25.28 7.06
N ARG A 334 -30.20 26.25 7.86
CA ARG A 334 -30.14 26.19 9.33
C ARG A 334 -31.55 26.07 9.89
N GLY A 335 -32.16 24.89 9.78
CA GLY A 335 -33.25 24.49 10.65
C GLY A 335 -32.64 23.90 11.91
N VAL A 336 -33.02 24.40 13.09
CA VAL A 336 -32.63 23.84 14.39
C VAL A 336 -33.34 22.49 14.54
N LEU A 337 -32.79 21.46 13.92
CA LEU A 337 -33.04 20.07 14.32
C LEU A 337 -32.15 19.83 15.53
N SER A 338 -32.71 19.27 16.61
CA SER A 338 -31.94 18.86 17.79
C SER A 338 -30.71 18.09 17.36
N GLU A 339 -29.51 18.52 17.76
CA GLU A 339 -28.28 17.81 17.42
C GLU A 339 -28.42 16.34 17.84
N PRO A 340 -28.26 15.37 16.91
CA PRO A 340 -28.41 13.97 17.24
C PRO A 340 -27.44 13.57 18.36
N PRO A 341 -27.87 12.73 19.31
CA PRO A 341 -27.04 12.39 20.45
C PRO A 341 -25.77 11.66 19.98
N THR A 342 -24.62 12.11 20.48
CA THR A 342 -23.35 11.43 20.27
C THR A 342 -23.26 10.18 21.13
N PHE A 343 -22.51 9.18 20.67
CA PHE A 343 -22.22 7.97 21.42
C PHE A 343 -20.76 7.53 21.23
N ILE A 344 -20.23 6.77 22.19
CA ILE A 344 -18.90 6.17 22.07
C ILE A 344 -19.05 4.73 21.59
N SER A 345 -18.22 4.33 20.62
CA SER A 345 -18.08 2.94 20.23
C SER A 345 -16.65 2.60 19.86
N ASN A 346 -16.30 1.33 19.96
CA ASN A 346 -14.97 0.86 19.67
C ASN A 346 -14.83 0.55 18.18
N MET A 347 -13.82 1.15 17.55
CA MET A 347 -13.42 0.86 16.17
C MET A 347 -11.92 0.65 16.19
N MET A 348 -11.46 -0.50 15.70
CA MET A 348 -10.03 -0.82 15.65
C MET A 348 -9.32 -0.81 17.02
N ASN A 349 -10.04 -1.09 18.12
CA ASN A 349 -9.57 -0.98 19.51
C ASN A 349 -9.44 0.45 20.04
N ASP A 350 -9.83 1.45 19.26
CA ASP A 350 -9.87 2.85 19.68
C ASP A 350 -11.31 3.29 19.96
N ASN A 351 -11.50 4.15 20.96
CA ASN A 351 -12.82 4.67 21.32
C ASN A 351 -13.14 5.91 20.49
N PHE A 352 -13.97 5.74 19.47
CA PHE A 352 -14.42 6.82 18.60
C PHE A 352 -15.65 7.51 19.18
N THR A 353 -15.74 8.82 18.98
CA THR A 353 -16.96 9.59 19.21
C THR A 353 -17.77 9.59 17.92
N PHE A 354 -18.98 9.03 17.96
CA PHE A 354 -19.86 8.89 16.81
C PHE A 354 -21.13 9.73 16.94
N VAL A 355 -21.69 10.10 15.79
CA VAL A 355 -23.05 10.64 15.62
C VAL A 355 -23.78 9.86 14.52
N PRO A 356 -25.01 9.36 14.76
CA PRO A 356 -25.72 8.54 13.79
C PRO A 356 -26.30 9.40 12.66
N LEU A 357 -26.36 8.84 11.44
CA LEU A 357 -27.08 9.45 10.33
C LEU A 357 -28.59 9.33 10.56
N GLN A 358 -29.32 10.43 10.36
CA GLN A 358 -30.78 10.49 10.44
C GLN A 358 -31.38 10.95 9.11
N GLY A 359 -32.48 10.33 8.69
CA GLY A 359 -33.16 10.66 7.43
C GLY A 359 -32.40 10.22 6.18
N VAL A 360 -32.84 10.70 5.03
CA VAL A 360 -32.27 10.39 3.70
C VAL A 360 -31.18 11.35 3.26
N GLU A 361 -31.15 12.56 3.82
CA GLU A 361 -30.13 13.57 3.57
C GLU A 361 -29.92 14.41 4.82
N GLY A 362 -28.74 15.00 4.95
CA GLY A 362 -28.44 15.83 6.12
C GLY A 362 -27.03 16.36 6.17
N ASN A 363 -26.75 17.09 7.24
CA ASN A 363 -25.43 17.55 7.61
C ASN A 363 -25.17 17.23 9.08
N LEU A 364 -23.96 16.74 9.37
CA LEU A 364 -23.56 16.30 10.71
C LEU A 364 -22.19 16.87 11.06
N LYS A 365 -21.97 17.02 12.35
CA LYS A 365 -20.68 17.37 12.94
C LYS A 365 -20.42 16.49 14.15
N VAL A 366 -19.19 15.99 14.30
CA VAL A 366 -18.71 15.34 15.52
C VAL A 366 -17.26 15.72 15.73
N CYS A 367 -16.83 15.89 16.98
CA CYS A 367 -15.46 16.24 17.29
C CYS A 367 -14.88 15.30 18.36
N ASP A 368 -13.58 15.10 18.31
CA ASP A 368 -12.77 14.51 19.36
C ASP A 368 -11.51 15.37 19.54
N GLY A 369 -11.35 15.96 20.72
CA GLY A 369 -10.34 16.98 20.97
C GLY A 369 -10.44 18.17 20.01
N SER A 370 -9.37 18.40 19.25
CA SER A 370 -9.23 19.43 18.23
C SER A 370 -9.65 19.00 16.82
N LEU A 371 -9.88 17.70 16.60
CA LEU A 371 -10.37 17.17 15.33
C LEU A 371 -11.90 17.29 15.30
N CYS A 372 -12.44 18.05 14.35
CA CYS A 372 -13.86 18.11 14.05
C CYS A 372 -14.13 17.60 12.64
N CYS A 373 -15.00 16.60 12.54
CA CYS A 373 -15.42 15.96 11.31
C CYS A 373 -16.80 16.46 10.91
N HIS A 374 -16.94 16.86 9.65
CA HIS A 374 -18.15 17.37 9.04
C HIS A 374 -18.57 16.47 7.88
N LEU A 375 -19.85 16.14 7.82
CA LEU A 375 -20.40 15.31 6.75
C LEU A 375 -21.63 15.99 6.17
N TRP A 376 -21.68 16.11 4.85
CA TRP A 376 -22.91 16.30 4.09
C TRP A 376 -23.19 15.02 3.35
N PHE A 377 -24.41 14.50 3.45
CA PHE A 377 -24.75 13.22 2.84
C PHE A 377 -26.15 13.22 2.23
N ARG A 378 -26.30 12.36 1.23
CA ARG A 378 -27.59 11.88 0.74
C ARG A 378 -27.46 10.38 0.53
N ARG A 379 -28.32 9.60 1.19
CA ARG A 379 -28.29 8.14 1.16
C ARG A 379 -29.51 7.58 0.46
N SER A 380 -29.34 6.44 -0.21
CA SER A 380 -30.39 5.68 -0.88
C SER A 380 -30.18 4.21 -0.59
N GLY A 381 -31.08 3.61 0.19
CA GLY A 381 -30.94 2.24 0.67
C GLY A 381 -31.94 1.91 1.78
N PRO A 382 -31.85 0.70 2.36
CA PRO A 382 -32.73 0.26 3.43
C PRO A 382 -32.64 1.15 4.67
N GLU A 383 -33.78 1.45 5.31
CA GLU A 383 -33.81 2.29 6.52
C GLU A 383 -33.16 1.58 7.72
N GLU A 384 -33.11 0.23 7.69
CA GLU A 384 -32.54 -0.59 8.75
C GLU A 384 -31.01 -0.55 8.79
N GLU A 385 -30.35 -0.16 7.69
CA GLU A 385 -28.90 0.03 7.70
C GLU A 385 -28.54 1.31 8.46
N LEU A 386 -27.93 1.09 9.62
CA LEU A 386 -27.40 2.16 10.46
C LEU A 386 -26.04 2.61 9.94
N TYR A 387 -25.89 3.93 9.77
CA TYR A 387 -24.62 4.59 9.47
C TYR A 387 -24.30 5.61 10.55
N ALA A 388 -23.01 5.84 10.78
CA ALA A 388 -22.54 6.87 11.70
C ALA A 388 -21.31 7.60 11.16
N LEU A 389 -21.18 8.87 11.52
CA LEU A 389 -19.96 9.65 11.36
C LEU A 389 -19.18 9.59 12.67
N GLY A 390 -17.91 9.19 12.61
CA GLY A 390 -17.00 9.11 13.75
C GLY A 390 -15.82 10.05 13.64
N ALA A 391 -15.36 10.55 14.79
CA ALA A 391 -14.10 11.25 14.98
C ALA A 391 -13.24 10.51 16.03
N PHE A 392 -11.93 10.45 15.77
CA PHE A 392 -10.93 10.00 16.74
C PHE A 392 -9.67 10.83 16.62
N GLN A 393 -9.19 11.35 17.75
CA GLN A 393 -7.89 11.99 17.88
C GLN A 393 -7.13 11.38 19.07
N GLY A 394 -6.15 10.53 18.81
CA GLY A 394 -5.45 9.86 19.90
C GLY A 394 -4.35 8.91 19.47
N LEU A 395 -3.67 8.35 20.47
CA LEU A 395 -2.63 7.35 20.28
C LEU A 395 -3.25 5.96 20.19
N HIS A 396 -3.06 5.30 19.05
CA HIS A 396 -3.29 3.87 18.91
C HIS A 396 -2.12 3.10 19.54
N ALA A 397 -2.40 2.03 20.27
CA ALA A 397 -1.41 1.23 21.00
C ALA A 397 -1.57 -0.31 20.87
N PRO A 398 -2.78 -0.90 20.72
CA PRO A 398 -2.98 -2.35 20.84
C PRO A 398 -2.20 -3.26 19.89
N LEU A 399 -1.70 -2.74 18.76
CA LEU A 399 -0.94 -3.51 17.76
C LEU A 399 0.27 -2.72 17.20
N GLY A 400 0.77 -1.77 17.99
CA GLY A 400 1.79 -0.80 17.61
C GLY A 400 1.41 0.59 18.06
N THR A 401 2.40 1.42 18.36
CA THR A 401 2.20 2.76 18.92
C THR A 401 2.27 3.81 17.83
N TYR A 402 1.14 4.43 17.49
CA TYR A 402 1.09 5.49 16.49
C TYR A 402 -0.13 6.42 16.65
N TYR A 403 0.05 7.70 16.38
CA TYR A 403 -0.96 8.74 16.63
C TYR A 403 -1.85 9.02 15.41
N LEU A 404 -3.16 9.02 15.63
CA LEU A 404 -4.17 9.13 14.58
C LEU A 404 -5.05 10.36 14.76
N GLU A 405 -5.45 10.93 13.62
CA GLU A 405 -6.59 11.83 13.47
C GLU A 405 -7.48 11.25 12.38
N VAL A 406 -8.68 10.78 12.71
CA VAL A 406 -9.53 10.05 11.76
C VAL A 406 -10.94 10.61 11.74
N CYS A 407 -11.42 10.93 10.54
CA CYS A 407 -12.84 11.12 10.25
C CYS A 407 -13.36 9.95 9.44
N ALA A 408 -14.40 9.26 9.89
CA ALA A 408 -14.92 8.08 9.21
C ALA A 408 -16.45 8.07 9.16
N LEU A 409 -17.02 7.96 7.96
CA LEU A 409 -18.40 7.57 7.74
C LEU A 409 -18.42 6.04 7.58
N VAL A 410 -19.11 5.34 8.48
CA VAL A 410 -19.10 3.86 8.51
C VAL A 410 -20.52 3.29 8.52
N LYS A 411 -20.69 2.17 7.81
CA LYS A 411 -21.85 1.29 8.00
C LYS A 411 -21.66 0.49 9.28
N CYS A 412 -22.62 0.56 10.18
CA CYS A 412 -22.58 -0.21 11.42
C CYS A 412 -22.94 -1.67 11.15
N ASN A 413 -22.28 -2.62 11.81
CA ASN A 413 -22.48 -4.04 11.52
C ASN A 413 -23.91 -4.52 11.86
N GLY A 414 -24.58 -3.86 12.81
CA GLY A 414 -25.98 -4.10 13.14
C GLY A 414 -26.74 -2.80 13.39
N THR A 415 -27.95 -2.92 13.93
CA THR A 415 -28.87 -1.79 14.16
C THR A 415 -28.61 -1.04 15.47
N LYS A 416 -27.67 -1.51 16.30
CA LYS A 416 -27.32 -0.90 17.59
C LYS A 416 -26.08 -0.02 17.46
N TYR A 417 -26.05 1.10 18.16
CA TYR A 417 -24.91 2.03 18.17
C TYR A 417 -23.58 1.37 18.54
N GLY A 418 -23.58 0.41 19.48
CA GLY A 418 -22.39 -0.35 19.87
C GLY A 418 -21.80 -1.24 18.75
N SER A 419 -22.47 -1.38 17.60
CA SER A 419 -21.96 -2.12 16.45
C SER A 419 -21.25 -1.25 15.41
N CYS A 420 -21.27 0.07 15.58
CA CYS A 420 -20.55 1.00 14.70
C CYS A 420 -19.05 0.92 14.99
N GLY A 421 -18.25 0.56 14.00
CA GLY A 421 -16.83 0.26 14.17
C GLY A 421 -16.50 -1.23 14.18
N VAL A 422 -17.50 -2.11 14.30
CA VAL A 422 -17.34 -3.55 14.07
C VAL A 422 -17.27 -3.80 12.56
N GLY A 423 -16.25 -4.54 12.12
CA GLY A 423 -15.99 -4.80 10.71
C GLY A 423 -17.15 -5.51 9.99
N THR A 424 -17.46 -5.03 8.79
CA THR A 424 -18.47 -5.60 7.89
C THR A 424 -18.02 -5.31 6.45
N ASP A 425 -18.16 -6.29 5.58
CA ASP A 425 -17.85 -6.23 4.14
C ASP A 425 -19.10 -6.05 3.28
N HIS A 426 -20.30 -6.06 3.90
CA HIS A 426 -21.58 -5.96 3.21
C HIS A 426 -22.29 -4.63 3.52
N ALA A 427 -22.71 -3.94 2.47
CA ALA A 427 -23.54 -2.74 2.56
C ALA A 427 -24.47 -2.63 1.33
N GLN A 428 -25.72 -2.25 1.54
CA GLN A 428 -26.68 -2.02 0.46
C GLN A 428 -26.87 -0.53 0.16
N THR A 429 -26.74 0.33 1.17
CA THR A 429 -27.01 1.76 1.04
C THR A 429 -25.91 2.47 0.28
N VAL A 430 -26.27 3.10 -0.84
CA VAL A 430 -25.40 4.02 -1.55
C VAL A 430 -25.46 5.38 -0.86
N VAL A 431 -24.30 6.01 -0.65
CA VAL A 431 -24.21 7.32 -0.01
C VAL A 431 -23.42 8.28 -0.89
N ASP A 432 -24.07 9.33 -1.36
CA ASP A 432 -23.41 10.50 -1.90
C ASP A 432 -22.96 11.37 -0.73
N PHE A 433 -21.69 11.77 -0.68
CA PHE A 433 -21.18 12.52 0.46
C PHE A 433 -20.10 13.55 0.13
N ARG A 434 -19.96 14.48 1.06
CA ARG A 434 -18.76 15.30 1.27
C ARG A 434 -18.33 15.12 2.72
N LEU A 435 -17.14 14.57 2.93
CA LEU A 435 -16.53 14.37 4.25
C LEU A 435 -15.37 15.37 4.39
N GLN A 436 -15.31 16.06 5.53
CA GLN A 436 -14.33 17.10 5.81
C GLN A 436 -13.85 17.00 7.26
N GLY A 437 -12.58 17.31 7.52
CA GLY A 437 -12.02 17.28 8.88
C GLY A 437 -11.00 18.38 9.11
N THR A 438 -10.86 18.81 10.37
CA THR A 438 -9.82 19.76 10.82
C THR A 438 -8.58 19.01 11.31
N PHE A 439 -7.61 18.82 10.44
CA PHE A 439 -6.39 18.05 10.72
C PHE A 439 -5.22 18.93 11.12
N SER A 440 -4.39 18.43 12.04
CA SER A 440 -3.11 19.03 12.41
C SER A 440 -1.94 18.55 11.55
N THR A 441 -2.12 17.46 10.81
CA THR A 441 -1.13 16.83 9.95
C THR A 441 -1.43 17.05 8.47
N GLN A 442 -0.39 17.03 7.63
CA GLN A 442 -0.51 17.04 6.17
C GLN A 442 -0.68 15.64 5.56
N TYR A 443 -0.52 14.57 6.35
CA TYR A 443 -0.56 13.18 5.88
C TYR A 443 -1.93 12.58 6.06
N ILE A 444 -2.81 12.83 5.09
CA ILE A 444 -4.19 12.34 5.06
C ILE A 444 -4.36 11.33 3.93
N TYR A 445 -4.85 10.14 4.27
CA TYR A 445 -5.08 9.04 3.34
C TYR A 445 -6.60 8.84 3.14
N PRO A 446 -7.22 9.51 2.14
CA PRO A 446 -8.64 9.37 1.86
C PRO A 446 -8.96 8.01 1.20
N GLY A 447 -9.77 7.20 1.87
CA GLY A 447 -10.19 5.88 1.41
C GLY A 447 -11.71 5.76 1.28
N VAL A 448 -12.17 5.04 0.26
CA VAL A 448 -13.58 4.68 0.05
C VAL A 448 -13.66 3.19 -0.25
N LEU A 449 -14.49 2.47 0.50
CA LEU A 449 -14.70 1.03 0.32
C LEU A 449 -16.20 0.77 0.17
N GLY A 450 -16.55 0.09 -0.91
CA GLY A 450 -17.89 -0.42 -1.17
C GLY A 450 -18.09 -1.85 -0.68
N SER A 451 -19.33 -2.34 -0.80
CA SER A 451 -19.70 -3.73 -0.49
C SER A 451 -18.82 -4.73 -1.24
N GLU A 452 -18.64 -5.91 -0.67
CA GLU A 452 -17.78 -6.99 -1.18
C GLU A 452 -16.32 -6.56 -1.39
N MET A 453 -15.82 -5.64 -0.55
CA MET A 453 -14.46 -5.10 -0.67
C MET A 453 -14.21 -4.41 -2.03
N THR A 454 -15.25 -3.84 -2.62
CA THR A 454 -15.15 -3.11 -3.88
C THR A 454 -14.39 -1.80 -3.64
N LEU A 455 -13.26 -1.62 -4.31
CA LEU A 455 -12.50 -0.38 -4.21
C LEU A 455 -13.20 0.76 -4.96
N ASP A 456 -13.27 1.93 -4.32
CA ASP A 456 -13.70 3.17 -4.96
C ASP A 456 -12.67 4.29 -4.65
N ARG A 457 -12.83 5.45 -5.28
CA ARG A 457 -11.96 6.61 -5.08
C ARG A 457 -12.78 7.89 -4.94
N PRO A 458 -12.32 8.90 -4.20
CA PRO A 458 -12.95 10.21 -4.23
C PRO A 458 -13.03 10.77 -5.66
N ASP A 459 -14.12 11.48 -5.96
CA ASP A 459 -14.23 12.28 -7.18
C ASP A 459 -13.26 13.47 -7.10
N GLU A 460 -13.21 14.10 -5.92
CA GLU A 460 -12.32 15.19 -5.57
C GLU A 460 -11.87 15.05 -4.12
N SER A 461 -10.61 15.38 -3.83
CA SER A 461 -10.12 15.60 -2.47
C SER A 461 -9.04 16.66 -2.45
N GLY A 462 -8.82 17.29 -1.29
CA GLY A 462 -7.78 18.30 -1.14
C GLY A 462 -7.98 19.20 0.07
N TRP A 463 -7.17 20.26 0.13
CA TRP A 463 -7.20 21.27 1.18
C TRP A 463 -8.08 22.44 0.77
N GLU A 464 -9.08 22.80 1.59
CA GLU A 464 -9.82 24.07 1.46
C GLU A 464 -9.13 25.22 2.18
N SER A 465 -8.44 24.89 3.26
CA SER A 465 -7.66 25.81 4.07
C SER A 465 -6.44 25.08 4.62
N LYS A 466 -5.60 25.76 5.42
CA LYS A 466 -4.36 25.15 5.96
C LYS A 466 -4.59 23.92 6.84
N SER A 467 -5.78 23.77 7.41
CA SER A 467 -6.14 22.72 8.36
C SER A 467 -7.38 21.93 7.96
N GLU A 468 -8.09 22.31 6.90
CA GLU A 468 -9.32 21.62 6.49
C GLU A 468 -9.07 20.81 5.22
N PHE A 469 -9.09 19.49 5.38
CA PHE A 469 -9.03 18.53 4.29
C PHE A 469 -10.42 17.95 4.03
N TYR A 470 -10.77 17.77 2.76
CA TYR A 470 -12.05 17.21 2.38
C TYR A 470 -11.89 16.14 1.30
N MET A 471 -12.93 15.32 1.17
CA MET A 471 -13.16 14.48 0.00
C MET A 471 -14.66 14.45 -0.35
N THR A 472 -14.96 14.24 -1.62
CA THR A 472 -16.33 14.06 -2.12
C THR A 472 -16.46 12.79 -2.94
N ARG A 473 -17.65 12.18 -2.90
CA ARG A 473 -17.99 11.03 -3.72
C ARG A 473 -19.48 11.01 -4.03
N LYS A 474 -19.85 10.77 -5.30
CA LYS A 474 -21.25 10.64 -5.75
C LYS A 474 -21.47 9.51 -6.74
N GLY A 475 -22.58 8.79 -6.63
CA GLY A 475 -22.93 7.73 -7.57
C GLY A 475 -22.00 6.53 -7.46
N MET A 476 -21.81 6.02 -6.24
CA MET A 476 -21.14 4.73 -6.05
C MET A 476 -21.96 3.61 -6.69
N ALA A 477 -21.25 2.63 -7.27
CA ALA A 477 -21.89 1.48 -7.91
C ALA A 477 -22.41 0.44 -6.89
N THR A 478 -21.85 0.43 -5.68
CA THR A 478 -22.15 -0.49 -4.60
C THR A 478 -22.49 0.28 -3.32
N GLY A 479 -23.15 -0.37 -2.36
CA GLY A 479 -23.36 0.24 -1.04
C GLY A 479 -22.03 0.60 -0.35
N LEU A 480 -22.04 1.65 0.45
CA LEU A 480 -20.85 2.18 1.12
C LEU A 480 -20.57 1.38 2.39
N VAL A 481 -19.42 0.71 2.48
CA VAL A 481 -18.96 0.12 3.75
C VAL A 481 -18.35 1.21 4.63
N THR A 482 -17.48 2.04 4.04
CA THR A 482 -16.73 3.05 4.78
C THR A 482 -16.14 4.11 3.85
N ALA A 483 -16.17 5.35 4.30
CA ALA A 483 -15.47 6.49 3.72
C ALA A 483 -14.65 7.15 4.83
N VAL A 484 -13.33 7.18 4.68
CA VAL A 484 -12.40 7.59 5.73
C VAL A 484 -11.41 8.64 5.24
N LEU A 485 -11.17 9.65 6.07
CA LEU A 485 -9.98 10.51 6.03
C LEU A 485 -9.05 10.02 7.14
N TYR A 486 -8.05 9.21 6.79
CA TYR A 486 -7.15 8.59 7.75
C TYR A 486 -5.88 9.44 7.90
N GLY A 487 -5.77 10.21 8.98
CA GLY A 487 -4.66 11.12 9.24
C GLY A 487 -3.59 10.51 10.16
N ARG A 488 -2.32 10.64 9.77
CA ARG A 488 -1.16 10.23 10.58
C ARG A 488 -0.38 11.43 11.09
N VAL A 489 -0.20 11.50 12.41
CA VAL A 489 0.57 12.56 13.07
C VAL A 489 1.89 11.96 13.56
N TYR A 490 2.80 11.68 12.64
CA TYR A 490 4.02 10.90 12.90
C TYR A 490 4.87 11.47 14.05
N GLU A 491 4.92 12.79 14.20
CA GLU A 491 5.64 13.46 15.28
C GLU A 491 5.08 13.20 16.69
N LYS A 492 3.86 12.66 16.79
CA LYS A 492 3.17 12.33 18.05
C LYS A 492 3.16 10.84 18.38
N ASP A 493 3.83 9.99 17.60
CA ASP A 493 3.91 8.54 17.87
C ASP A 493 4.62 8.23 19.22
N GLY A 494 5.33 9.20 19.83
CA GLY A 494 6.06 9.08 21.09
C GLY A 494 7.53 9.49 20.95
N TYR A 495 8.31 9.50 22.05
CA TYR A 495 9.76 9.74 21.99
C TYR A 495 10.42 8.67 21.10
N GLY A 496 10.83 9.07 19.89
CA GLY A 496 11.89 8.38 19.15
C GLY A 496 11.51 7.09 18.42
N LYS A 497 10.70 7.19 17.37
CA LYS A 497 10.98 6.42 16.14
C LYS A 497 11.53 7.34 15.03
N ARG A 498 12.46 8.23 15.43
CA ARG A 498 13.63 8.48 14.57
C ARG A 498 14.45 7.19 14.63
N CYS A 499 15.18 6.89 13.57
CA CYS A 499 15.98 5.68 13.41
C CYS A 499 16.57 5.16 14.75
N PRO A 500 16.49 3.83 15.01
CA PRO A 500 16.88 3.19 16.27
C PRO A 500 18.20 3.69 16.90
#